data_AF-A0A2N5CBB4-F1
#
_entry.id   AF-A0A2N5CBB4-F1
#
_cell.length_a   1.000
_cell.length_b   1.000
_cell.length_c   1.000
_cell.angle_alpha   90.00
_cell.angle_beta   90.00
_cell.angle_gamma   90.00
#
_symmetry.space_group_name_H-M   'P 1'
#
loop_
_entity.id
_entity.type
_entity.pdbx_description
1 polymer ?
#
loop_
_entity_poly.entity_id
_entity_poly.type
_entity_poly.pdbx_seq_one_letter_code
_entity_poly.pdbx_strand_id
1 'polypeptide(L)'
;MNRASETPTVEVRQTEPPPTIPVVRRWRIVAVVVVALALVEAFAYHVQFGRDEVSTENAYVEGNVVQVTPQVSGVVTAILADTTDLVETNKVLVELNGVDAQLALAAAQAQLARTVRQVRGQFAVAGQDRANVELRSVDLARAREDLARRSALAANGAISGEELIHATQAVRTAQASLAMATQQLKRNDALVERTSVASHPDVLAAAAQVRNASIALTRTRVPAPIGGVITKRSVQVGQRVSAGVPMMSVVPLDQLWVTANLKESQLRDVRLGQPVTLTTDLYGDQVVYHGRVVGQDAGTGSAFALLPAQNATGNWIKVVQRVPVRIALTPGEVTAHPLQLGLSMKVSIDTSRRDGKRLVAVDAASQNYRTTVFADEMGRADELVGRIVGENL
;
A
#
# COMPACT_ATOMS: atom_id res chain seq x y z
N MET A 1 -126.15 48.63 4.51
CA MET A 1 -125.76 48.00 5.79
C MET A 1 -124.23 47.85 5.74
N ASN A 2 -123.43 48.92 5.81
CA ASN A 2 -123.16 49.90 6.87
C ASN A 2 -122.32 49.33 8.03
N ARG A 3 -121.15 49.98 8.25
CA ARG A 3 -120.04 49.79 9.22
C ARG A 3 -118.80 49.05 8.69
N ALA A 4 -117.57 49.58 8.80
CA ALA A 4 -117.09 50.87 9.29
C ALA A 4 -115.59 51.10 8.94
N SER A 5 -115.23 52.36 8.66
CA SER A 5 -114.01 53.14 9.04
C SER A 5 -112.60 52.55 8.83
N GLU A 6 -111.74 53.05 7.93
CA GLU A 6 -110.95 54.31 7.87
C GLU A 6 -109.70 54.42 8.81
N THR A 7 -108.51 54.34 8.17
CA THR A 7 -107.18 55.04 8.23
C THR A 7 -106.67 55.76 9.51
N PRO A 8 -105.33 56.01 9.72
CA PRO A 8 -104.41 56.84 8.89
C PRO A 8 -102.94 56.30 8.70
N THR A 9 -102.22 56.62 7.61
CA THR A 9 -101.18 57.70 7.42
C THR A 9 -99.94 57.51 8.32
N VAL A 10 -98.68 57.47 7.83
CA VAL A 10 -97.83 58.61 7.43
C VAL A 10 -96.65 58.17 6.57
N GLU A 11 -96.46 58.91 5.48
CA GLU A 11 -95.31 58.94 4.59
C GLU A 11 -94.16 59.72 5.24
N VAL A 12 -92.96 59.14 5.34
CA VAL A 12 -91.73 59.89 5.65
C VAL A 12 -90.79 59.77 4.47
N ARG A 13 -90.73 60.82 3.65
CA ARG A 13 -89.63 61.05 2.71
C ARG A 13 -88.36 61.31 3.51
N GLN A 14 -87.38 60.43 3.38
CA GLN A 14 -85.99 60.73 3.75
C GLN A 14 -85.14 60.84 2.48
N THR A 15 -84.35 61.90 2.50
CA THR A 15 -83.47 62.43 1.46
C THR A 15 -82.37 61.47 1.04
N GLU A 16 -82.18 61.35 -0.27
CA GLU A 16 -81.12 60.59 -0.93
C GLU A 16 -79.74 61.27 -0.72
N PRO A 17 -78.70 60.56 -0.25
CA PRO A 17 -77.33 61.08 -0.23
C PRO A 17 -76.63 60.82 -1.58
N PRO A 18 -75.63 61.66 -1.98
CA PRO A 18 -75.06 61.63 -3.32
C PRO A 18 -74.15 60.41 -3.57
N PRO A 19 -73.97 59.97 -4.83
CA PRO A 19 -73.22 58.76 -5.15
C PRO A 19 -71.72 58.96 -4.99
N THR A 20 -71.09 58.25 -4.04
CA THR A 20 -69.64 58.15 -3.92
C THR A 20 -69.11 57.04 -4.85
N ILE A 21 -68.32 57.41 -5.86
CA ILE A 21 -67.65 56.47 -6.76
C ILE A 21 -66.55 55.70 -5.98
N PRO A 22 -66.57 54.36 -5.92
CA PRO A 22 -65.64 53.61 -5.08
C PRO A 22 -64.27 53.45 -5.77
N VAL A 23 -63.26 54.19 -5.30
CA VAL A 23 -61.83 54.09 -5.70
C VAL A 23 -61.17 52.78 -5.21
N VAL A 24 -61.88 51.97 -4.40
CA VAL A 24 -61.43 50.72 -3.78
C VAL A 24 -61.25 49.51 -4.72
N ARG A 25 -61.38 49.67 -6.04
CA ARG A 25 -61.16 48.57 -7.02
C ARG A 25 -59.75 48.53 -7.61
N ARG A 26 -59.02 49.66 -7.71
CA ARG A 26 -57.71 49.72 -8.39
C ARG A 26 -56.56 49.16 -7.56
N TRP A 27 -56.50 49.48 -6.26
CA TRP A 27 -55.46 48.95 -5.36
C TRP A 27 -55.53 47.43 -5.15
N ARG A 28 -56.75 46.84 -5.16
CA ARG A 28 -56.96 45.38 -5.12
C ARG A 28 -56.42 44.69 -6.35
N ILE A 29 -56.55 45.30 -7.53
CA ILE A 29 -55.97 44.79 -8.78
C ILE A 29 -54.44 44.86 -8.73
N VAL A 30 -53.87 45.97 -8.24
CA VAL A 30 -52.42 46.10 -8.07
C VAL A 30 -51.88 45.08 -7.07
N ALA A 31 -52.55 44.88 -5.93
CA ALA A 31 -52.16 43.88 -4.94
C ALA A 31 -52.21 42.45 -5.49
N VAL A 32 -53.24 42.10 -6.27
CA VAL A 32 -53.34 40.79 -6.93
C VAL A 32 -52.23 40.59 -7.96
N VAL A 33 -51.89 41.62 -8.74
CA VAL A 33 -50.81 41.55 -9.73
C VAL A 33 -49.45 41.38 -9.04
N VAL A 34 -49.18 42.09 -7.94
CA VAL A 34 -47.93 41.94 -7.18
C VAL A 34 -47.82 40.56 -6.55
N VAL A 35 -48.90 40.02 -5.98
CA VAL A 35 -48.92 38.65 -5.43
C VAL A 35 -48.74 37.61 -6.54
N ALA A 36 -49.37 37.80 -7.70
CA ALA A 36 -49.19 36.91 -8.85
C ALA A 36 -47.74 36.95 -9.37
N LEU A 37 -47.13 38.13 -9.45
CA LEU A 37 -45.71 38.28 -9.82
C LEU A 37 -44.78 37.63 -8.80
N ALA A 38 -45.02 37.83 -7.50
CA ALA A 38 -44.25 37.18 -6.44
C ALA A 38 -44.41 35.64 -6.47
N LEU A 39 -45.60 35.13 -6.78
CA LEU A 39 -45.84 33.70 -6.96
C LEU A 39 -45.16 33.16 -8.22
N VAL A 40 -45.13 33.91 -9.32
CA VAL A 40 -44.42 33.54 -10.55
C VAL A 40 -42.91 33.56 -10.33
N GLU A 41 -42.36 34.55 -9.63
CA GLU A 41 -40.95 34.59 -9.24
C GLU A 41 -40.59 33.45 -8.28
N ALA A 42 -41.41 33.20 -7.26
CA ALA A 42 -41.20 32.08 -6.35
C ALA A 42 -41.29 30.72 -7.07
N PHE A 43 -42.24 30.59 -8.00
CA PHE A 43 -42.39 29.39 -8.83
C PHE A 43 -41.22 29.22 -9.80
N ALA A 44 -40.78 30.28 -10.47
CA ALA A 44 -39.61 30.27 -11.34
C ALA A 44 -38.33 29.93 -10.56
N TYR A 45 -38.13 30.53 -9.38
CA TYR A 45 -37.02 30.23 -8.48
C TYR A 45 -37.05 28.77 -8.02
N HIS A 46 -38.21 28.26 -7.60
CA HIS A 46 -38.33 26.86 -7.17
C HIS A 46 -38.10 25.88 -8.33
N VAL A 47 -38.56 26.21 -9.53
CA VAL A 47 -38.34 25.39 -10.74
C VAL A 47 -36.88 25.44 -11.20
N GLN A 48 -36.19 26.58 -11.01
CA GLN A 48 -34.81 26.78 -11.44
C GLN A 48 -33.78 26.19 -10.46
N PHE A 49 -34.01 26.30 -9.14
CA PHE A 49 -33.05 25.82 -8.12
C PHE A 49 -33.40 24.45 -7.53
N GLY A 50 -34.67 24.05 -7.52
CA GLY A 50 -35.10 22.77 -6.93
C GLY A 50 -34.98 21.54 -7.84
N ARG A 51 -34.56 21.70 -9.10
CA ARG A 51 -34.52 20.62 -10.10
C ARG A 51 -33.18 19.95 -10.30
N ASP A 52 -32.09 20.61 -9.90
CA ASP A 52 -30.74 20.16 -10.21
C ASP A 52 -30.02 19.56 -9.00
N GLU A 53 -30.75 19.15 -7.96
CA GLU A 53 -30.17 18.51 -6.78
C GLU A 53 -30.73 17.10 -6.58
N VAL A 54 -29.84 16.15 -6.30
CA VAL A 54 -30.21 14.79 -5.91
C VAL A 54 -29.72 14.54 -4.50
N SER A 55 -30.64 14.24 -3.58
CA SER A 55 -30.30 13.92 -2.20
C SER A 55 -30.67 12.48 -1.79
N THR A 56 -29.90 11.94 -0.85
CA THR A 56 -30.15 10.66 -0.20
C THR A 56 -29.61 10.68 1.24
N GLU A 57 -30.32 10.01 2.13
CA GLU A 57 -29.86 9.72 3.51
C GLU A 57 -29.34 8.28 3.63
N ASN A 58 -29.48 7.48 2.56
CA ASN A 58 -28.89 6.15 2.49
C ASN A 58 -27.47 6.29 1.94
N ALA A 59 -26.57 6.79 2.77
CA ALA A 59 -25.15 6.87 2.48
C ALA A 59 -24.34 6.56 3.72
N TYR A 60 -23.22 5.86 3.53
CA TYR A 60 -22.37 5.41 4.64
C TYR A 60 -20.93 5.79 4.38
N VAL A 61 -20.22 6.15 5.46
CA VAL A 61 -18.76 6.33 5.44
C VAL A 61 -18.11 4.97 5.29
N GLU A 62 -17.26 4.83 4.28
CA GLU A 62 -16.50 3.64 3.98
C GLU A 62 -15.02 3.99 3.81
N GLY A 63 -14.17 2.98 3.85
CA GLY A 63 -12.73 3.14 3.89
C GLY A 63 -12.04 1.80 3.70
N ASN A 64 -10.75 1.85 3.35
CA ASN A 64 -9.96 0.64 3.20
C ASN A 64 -9.68 0.04 4.58
N VAL A 65 -10.04 -1.23 4.77
CA VAL A 65 -9.68 -1.96 5.99
C VAL A 65 -8.43 -2.77 5.71
N VAL A 66 -7.28 -2.31 6.20
CA VAL A 66 -5.99 -2.96 5.96
C VAL A 66 -5.74 -3.99 7.05
N GLN A 67 -5.72 -5.26 6.66
CA GLN A 67 -5.44 -6.36 7.58
C GLN A 67 -3.93 -6.48 7.82
N VAL A 68 -3.55 -6.53 9.09
CA VAL A 68 -2.17 -6.76 9.52
C VAL A 68 -2.00 -8.25 9.81
N THR A 69 -1.16 -8.90 9.02
CA THR A 69 -0.86 -10.33 9.11
C THR A 69 0.62 -10.53 9.42
N PRO A 70 0.98 -11.54 10.23
CA PRO A 70 2.37 -11.87 10.48
C PRO A 70 2.97 -12.57 9.25
N GLN A 71 4.23 -12.31 8.95
CA GLN A 71 4.94 -12.98 7.85
C GLN A 71 5.65 -14.26 8.32
N VAL A 72 5.85 -14.42 9.62
CA VAL A 72 6.45 -15.60 10.26
C VAL A 72 5.52 -16.12 11.35
N SER A 73 5.53 -17.44 11.54
CA SER A 73 4.77 -18.07 12.63
C SER A 73 5.51 -17.88 13.95
N GLY A 74 4.77 -17.72 15.06
CA GLY A 74 5.39 -17.49 16.37
C GLY A 74 4.37 -17.42 17.50
N VAL A 75 4.88 -17.33 18.72
CA VAL A 75 4.06 -17.08 19.92
C VAL A 75 4.10 -15.58 20.20
N VAL A 76 2.94 -14.97 20.43
CA VAL A 76 2.81 -13.54 20.71
C VAL A 76 3.35 -13.24 22.11
N THR A 77 4.37 -12.39 22.19
CA THR A 77 4.99 -11.97 23.46
C THR A 77 4.47 -10.64 23.95
N ALA A 78 4.11 -9.73 23.04
CA ALA A 78 3.58 -8.42 23.39
C ALA A 78 2.58 -7.92 22.36
N ILE A 79 1.61 -7.14 22.84
CA ILE A 79 0.66 -6.37 22.05
C ILE A 79 0.88 -4.92 22.47
N LEU A 80 1.30 -4.09 21.52
CA LEU A 80 1.75 -2.72 21.76
C LEU A 80 0.72 -1.65 21.35
N ALA A 81 -0.39 -2.08 20.78
CA ALA A 81 -1.53 -1.24 20.43
C ALA A 81 -2.81 -2.07 20.49
N ASP A 82 -3.90 -1.48 20.97
CA ASP A 82 -5.21 -2.10 21.06
C ASP A 82 -6.24 -1.41 20.16
N THR A 83 -7.42 -1.99 20.09
CA THR A 83 -8.57 -1.43 19.38
C THR A 83 -8.83 -0.02 19.87
N THR A 84 -9.19 0.89 18.96
CA THR A 84 -9.38 2.33 19.14
C THR A 84 -8.11 3.18 19.16
N ASP A 85 -6.92 2.59 19.26
CA ASP A 85 -5.68 3.36 19.25
C ASP A 85 -5.37 3.91 17.84
N LEU A 86 -4.91 5.16 17.80
CA LEU A 86 -4.32 5.78 16.62
C LEU A 86 -2.84 5.38 16.54
N VAL A 87 -2.44 4.77 15.43
CA VAL A 87 -1.07 4.33 15.18
C VAL A 87 -0.47 5.00 13.97
N GLU A 88 0.83 5.29 14.04
CA GLU A 88 1.61 5.78 12.92
C GLU A 88 2.11 4.64 12.04
N THR A 89 2.41 4.95 10.78
CA THR A 89 3.08 4.01 9.86
C THR A 89 4.39 3.51 10.47
N ASN A 90 4.70 2.22 10.30
CA ASN A 90 5.91 1.56 10.83
C ASN A 90 5.96 1.38 12.36
N LYS A 91 4.91 1.77 13.11
CA LYS A 91 4.84 1.46 14.54
C LYS A 91 4.66 -0.04 14.75
N VAL A 92 5.48 -0.66 15.60
CA VAL A 92 5.34 -2.08 15.96
C VAL A 92 4.04 -2.27 16.75
N LEU A 93 3.18 -3.17 16.27
CA LEU A 93 1.87 -3.47 16.87
C LEU A 93 1.90 -4.74 17.70
N VAL A 94 2.58 -5.77 17.19
CA VAL A 94 2.67 -7.09 17.83
C VAL A 94 4.12 -7.56 17.77
N GLU A 95 4.60 -8.10 18.88
CA GLU A 95 5.89 -8.80 18.95
C GLU A 95 5.66 -10.30 19.09
N LEU A 96 6.37 -11.06 18.27
CA LEU A 96 6.45 -12.52 18.35
C LEU A 96 7.75 -12.91 19.04
N ASN A 97 7.75 -14.08 19.69
CA ASN A 97 8.94 -14.66 20.27
C ASN A 97 10.00 -14.89 19.16
N GLY A 98 11.11 -14.18 19.28
CA GLY A 98 12.20 -14.21 18.30
C GLY A 98 13.40 -15.06 18.71
N VAL A 99 13.33 -15.85 19.78
CA VAL A 99 14.50 -16.60 20.31
C VAL A 99 15.10 -17.53 19.24
N ASP A 100 14.25 -18.29 18.55
CA ASP A 100 14.71 -19.20 17.49
C ASP A 100 15.34 -18.44 16.31
N ALA A 101 14.77 -17.29 15.94
CA ALA A 101 15.31 -16.43 14.89
C ALA A 101 16.64 -15.77 15.29
N GLN A 102 16.79 -15.37 16.56
CA GLN A 102 18.06 -14.86 17.10
C GLN A 102 19.15 -15.93 17.09
N LEU A 103 18.82 -17.16 17.49
CA LEU A 103 19.76 -18.27 17.47
C LEU A 103 20.17 -18.64 16.04
N ALA A 104 19.20 -18.68 15.11
CA ALA A 104 19.47 -18.91 13.70
C ALA A 104 20.37 -17.82 13.10
N LEU A 105 20.14 -16.55 13.46
CA LEU A 105 21.00 -15.44 13.04
C LEU A 105 22.42 -15.60 13.59
N ALA A 106 22.58 -15.88 14.89
CA ALA A 106 23.89 -16.09 15.50
C ALA A 106 24.65 -17.25 14.84
N ALA A 107 23.96 -18.37 14.54
CA ALA A 107 24.53 -19.50 13.85
C ALA A 107 24.99 -19.14 12.42
N ALA A 108 24.17 -18.40 11.68
CA ALA A 108 24.51 -17.92 10.33
C ALA A 108 25.70 -16.94 10.33
N GLN A 109 25.76 -16.03 11.30
CA GLN A 109 26.87 -15.09 11.46
C GLN A 109 28.18 -15.84 11.74
N ALA A 110 28.16 -16.81 12.66
CA ALA A 110 29.32 -17.64 12.95
C ALA A 110 29.77 -18.46 11.73
N GLN A 111 28.81 -18.97 10.94
CA GLN A 111 29.12 -19.69 9.71
C GLN A 111 29.76 -18.79 8.66
N LEU A 112 29.24 -17.58 8.44
CA LEU A 112 29.84 -16.59 7.54
C LEU A 112 31.27 -16.28 7.95
N ALA A 113 31.52 -15.99 9.24
CA ALA A 113 32.86 -15.71 9.74
C ALA A 113 33.83 -16.89 9.53
N ARG A 114 33.37 -18.14 9.76
CA ARG A 114 34.17 -19.34 9.46
C ARG A 114 34.48 -19.46 7.97
N THR A 115 33.48 -19.25 7.10
CA THR A 115 33.64 -19.35 5.65
C THR A 115 34.59 -18.29 5.10
N VAL A 116 34.52 -17.05 5.58
CA VAL A 116 35.46 -15.98 5.20
C VAL A 116 36.90 -16.39 5.54
N ARG A 117 37.15 -16.87 6.77
CA ARG A 117 38.49 -17.32 7.17
C ARG A 117 38.97 -18.55 6.39
N GLN A 118 38.07 -19.48 6.07
CA GLN A 118 38.38 -20.64 5.24
C GLN A 118 38.80 -20.22 3.82
N VAL A 119 38.05 -19.32 3.19
CA VAL A 119 38.36 -18.80 1.86
C VAL A 119 39.67 -18.02 1.88
N ARG A 120 39.93 -17.18 2.90
CA ARG A 120 41.25 -16.56 3.08
C ARG A 120 42.39 -17.57 3.12
N GLY A 121 42.18 -18.70 3.80
CA GLY A 121 43.13 -19.82 3.81
C GLY A 121 43.40 -20.37 2.41
N GLN A 122 42.36 -20.53 1.57
CA GLN A 122 42.52 -20.96 0.18
C GLN A 122 43.34 -19.97 -0.66
N PHE A 123 43.09 -18.66 -0.50
CA PHE A 123 43.91 -17.63 -1.15
C PHE A 123 45.37 -17.67 -0.69
N ALA A 124 45.62 -17.89 0.61
CA ALA A 124 46.96 -18.02 1.15
C ALA A 124 47.70 -19.26 0.59
N VAL A 125 47.00 -20.40 0.48
CA VAL A 125 47.54 -21.62 -0.12
C VAL A 125 47.86 -21.42 -1.60
N ALA A 126 46.98 -20.77 -2.37
CA ALA A 126 47.27 -20.45 -3.77
C ALA A 126 48.48 -19.50 -3.91
N GLY A 127 48.63 -18.54 -2.98
CA GLY A 127 49.82 -17.68 -2.87
C GLY A 127 51.10 -18.47 -2.60
N GLN A 128 51.05 -19.43 -1.66
CA GLN A 128 52.17 -20.33 -1.35
C GLN A 128 52.56 -21.21 -2.54
N ASP A 129 51.57 -21.78 -3.24
CA ASP A 129 51.83 -22.62 -4.42
C ASP A 129 52.45 -21.80 -5.56
N ARG A 130 52.04 -20.54 -5.72
CA ARG A 130 52.63 -19.61 -6.70
C ARG A 130 54.10 -19.34 -6.39
N ALA A 131 54.44 -19.12 -5.12
CA ALA A 131 55.83 -18.99 -4.69
C ALA A 131 56.63 -20.29 -4.88
N ASN A 132 56.03 -21.46 -4.66
CA ASN A 132 56.68 -22.75 -4.88
C ASN A 132 56.93 -23.01 -6.38
N VAL A 133 56.00 -22.65 -7.27
CA VAL A 133 56.21 -22.70 -8.73
C VAL A 133 57.40 -21.84 -9.13
N GLU A 134 57.51 -20.63 -8.58
CA GLU A 134 58.66 -19.75 -8.84
C GLU A 134 59.98 -20.34 -8.32
N LEU A 135 59.98 -20.94 -7.12
CA LEU A 135 61.17 -21.64 -6.61
C LEU A 135 61.61 -22.77 -7.56
N ARG A 136 60.66 -23.59 -8.04
CA ARG A 136 60.96 -24.69 -8.96
C ARG A 136 61.34 -24.21 -10.37
N SER A 137 60.86 -23.05 -10.80
CA SER A 137 61.24 -22.45 -12.08
C SER A 137 62.72 -22.04 -12.03
N VAL A 138 63.15 -21.44 -10.92
CA VAL A 138 64.56 -21.08 -10.66
C VAL A 138 65.45 -22.32 -10.55
N ASP A 139 65.01 -23.37 -9.85
CA ASP A 139 65.76 -24.63 -9.76
C ASP A 139 65.99 -25.27 -11.14
N LEU A 140 64.96 -25.28 -11.99
CA LEU A 140 65.07 -25.78 -13.36
C LEU A 140 66.00 -24.92 -14.21
N ALA A 141 65.94 -23.59 -14.08
CA ALA A 141 66.84 -22.69 -14.79
C ALA A 141 68.30 -22.95 -14.42
N ARG A 142 68.61 -23.09 -13.12
CA ARG A 142 69.94 -23.44 -12.63
C ARG A 142 70.43 -24.78 -13.20
N ALA A 143 69.61 -25.83 -13.12
CA ALA A 143 69.97 -27.16 -13.64
C ALA A 143 70.26 -27.14 -15.15
N ARG A 144 69.51 -26.34 -15.92
CA ARG A 144 69.72 -26.17 -17.36
C ARG A 144 71.02 -25.43 -17.66
N GLU A 145 71.33 -24.39 -16.89
CA GLU A 145 72.59 -23.65 -17.03
C GLU A 145 73.79 -24.56 -16.70
N ASP A 146 73.71 -25.34 -15.63
CA ASP A 146 74.73 -26.32 -15.23
C ASP A 146 74.95 -27.37 -16.33
N LEU A 147 73.86 -27.91 -16.90
CA LEU A 147 73.95 -28.84 -18.03
C LEU A 147 74.61 -28.20 -19.25
N ALA A 148 74.27 -26.95 -19.57
CA ALA A 148 74.86 -26.23 -20.71
C ALA A 148 76.37 -25.97 -20.52
N ARG A 149 76.79 -25.60 -19.29
CA ARG A 149 78.22 -25.43 -18.99
C ARG A 149 78.97 -26.77 -19.07
N ARG A 150 78.38 -27.84 -18.54
CA ARG A 150 78.99 -29.19 -18.54
C ARG A 150 79.05 -29.79 -19.95
N SER A 151 78.02 -29.61 -20.78
CA SER A 151 78.03 -30.11 -22.17
C SER A 151 79.12 -29.43 -23.01
N ALA A 152 79.36 -28.13 -22.80
CA ALA A 152 80.46 -27.41 -23.45
C ALA A 152 81.85 -27.95 -23.01
N LEU A 153 82.01 -28.31 -21.74
CA LEU A 153 83.26 -28.91 -21.23
C LEU A 153 83.47 -30.36 -21.72
N ALA A 154 82.38 -31.13 -21.86
CA ALA A 154 82.44 -32.50 -22.39
C ALA A 154 82.90 -32.54 -23.85
N ALA A 155 82.49 -31.56 -24.66
CA ALA A 155 82.93 -31.44 -26.05
C ALA A 155 84.46 -31.28 -26.20
N ASN A 156 85.12 -30.75 -25.17
CA ASN A 156 86.57 -30.57 -25.10
C ASN A 156 87.29 -31.71 -24.36
N GLY A 157 86.59 -32.80 -24.01
CA GLY A 157 87.14 -33.95 -23.28
C GLY A 157 87.41 -33.71 -21.79
N ALA A 158 86.95 -32.58 -21.23
CA ALA A 158 87.31 -32.16 -19.88
C ALA A 158 86.46 -32.79 -18.75
N ILE A 159 85.37 -33.49 -19.08
CA ILE A 159 84.52 -34.21 -18.12
C ILE A 159 84.10 -35.58 -18.64
N SER A 160 83.72 -36.50 -17.74
CA SER A 160 83.27 -37.85 -18.10
C SER A 160 81.84 -37.85 -18.68
N GLY A 161 81.51 -38.88 -19.48
CA GLY A 161 80.14 -39.08 -19.98
C GLY A 161 79.11 -39.34 -18.88
N GLU A 162 79.54 -39.92 -17.77
CA GLU A 162 78.70 -40.11 -16.57
C GLU A 162 78.27 -38.77 -15.95
N GLU A 163 79.18 -37.78 -15.90
CA GLU A 163 78.87 -36.45 -15.37
C GLU A 163 77.83 -35.71 -16.22
N LEU A 164 77.83 -35.94 -17.54
CA LEU A 164 76.82 -35.41 -18.47
C LEU A 164 75.44 -36.09 -18.29
N ILE A 165 75.43 -37.41 -18.03
CA ILE A 165 74.20 -38.16 -17.74
C ILE A 165 73.59 -37.66 -16.44
N HIS A 166 74.38 -37.47 -15.38
CA HIS A 166 73.90 -36.92 -14.10
C HIS A 166 73.32 -35.51 -14.27
N ALA A 167 73.97 -34.63 -15.02
CA ALA A 167 73.44 -33.29 -15.31
C ALA A 167 72.12 -33.34 -16.09
N THR A 168 72.01 -34.26 -17.05
CA THR A 168 70.77 -34.47 -17.82
C THR A 168 69.63 -34.98 -16.94
N GLN A 169 69.93 -35.92 -16.04
CA GLN A 169 68.97 -36.43 -15.06
C GLN A 169 68.53 -35.33 -14.09
N ALA A 170 69.43 -34.46 -13.64
CA ALA A 170 69.10 -33.33 -12.77
C ALA A 170 68.09 -32.37 -13.43
N VAL A 171 68.27 -32.04 -14.73
CA VAL A 171 67.29 -31.25 -15.48
C VAL A 171 65.93 -31.96 -15.56
N ARG A 172 65.91 -33.26 -15.88
CA ARG A 172 64.66 -34.03 -15.95
C ARG A 172 63.92 -34.04 -14.61
N THR A 173 64.63 -34.22 -13.50
CA THR A 173 64.06 -34.18 -12.15
C THR A 173 63.50 -32.80 -11.82
N ALA A 174 64.27 -31.72 -12.06
CA ALA A 174 63.80 -30.36 -11.83
C ALA A 174 62.57 -30.01 -12.69
N GLN A 175 62.54 -30.47 -13.94
CA GLN A 175 61.39 -30.29 -14.83
C GLN A 175 60.14 -31.02 -14.32
N ALA A 176 60.29 -32.26 -13.84
CA ALA A 176 59.19 -33.00 -13.23
C ALA A 176 58.69 -32.32 -11.94
N SER A 177 59.59 -31.82 -11.09
CA SER A 177 59.23 -31.06 -9.88
C SER A 177 58.46 -29.77 -10.18
N LEU A 178 58.88 -29.01 -11.21
CA LEU A 178 58.15 -27.83 -11.66
C LEU A 178 56.77 -28.19 -12.22
N ALA A 179 56.66 -29.26 -13.01
CA ALA A 179 55.38 -29.72 -13.55
C ALA A 179 54.41 -30.11 -12.41
N MET A 180 54.89 -30.81 -11.38
CA MET A 180 54.12 -31.15 -10.18
C MET A 180 53.65 -29.90 -9.42
N ALA A 181 54.56 -28.94 -9.17
CA ALA A 181 54.21 -27.68 -8.51
C ALA A 181 53.18 -26.87 -9.31
N THR A 182 53.33 -26.82 -10.63
CA THR A 182 52.39 -26.12 -11.53
C THR A 182 51.01 -26.76 -11.51
N GLN A 183 50.92 -28.09 -11.51
CA GLN A 183 49.64 -28.79 -11.43
C GLN A 183 48.97 -28.60 -10.07
N GLN A 184 49.76 -28.53 -9.00
CA GLN A 184 49.25 -28.23 -7.67
C GLN A 184 48.69 -26.80 -7.58
N LEU A 185 49.42 -25.81 -8.11
CA LEU A 185 48.92 -24.43 -8.23
C LEU A 185 47.62 -24.39 -9.02
N LYS A 186 47.55 -24.99 -10.21
CA LYS A 186 46.32 -25.00 -11.04
C LYS A 186 45.11 -25.54 -10.29
N ARG A 187 45.29 -26.58 -9.47
CA ARG A 187 44.21 -27.17 -8.66
C ARG A 187 43.67 -26.17 -7.63
N ASN A 188 44.57 -25.48 -6.92
CA ASN A 188 44.19 -24.57 -5.83
C ASN A 188 43.79 -23.18 -6.35
N ASP A 189 44.40 -22.71 -7.43
CA ASP A 189 44.05 -21.46 -8.11
C ASP A 189 42.64 -21.54 -8.68
N ALA A 190 42.22 -22.69 -9.22
CA ALA A 190 40.85 -22.92 -9.68
C ALA A 190 39.77 -22.74 -8.59
N LEU A 191 40.13 -22.84 -7.31
CA LEU A 191 39.20 -22.59 -6.19
C LEU A 191 39.00 -21.09 -5.95
N VAL A 192 39.98 -20.25 -6.28
CA VAL A 192 39.98 -18.81 -5.95
C VAL A 192 39.96 -17.91 -7.18
N GLU A 193 40.15 -18.48 -8.37
CA GLU A 193 40.32 -17.77 -9.63
C GLU A 193 39.16 -16.80 -9.89
N ARG A 194 39.50 -15.57 -10.30
CA ARG A 194 38.57 -14.48 -10.65
C ARG A 194 37.63 -14.05 -9.51
N THR A 195 37.97 -14.37 -8.27
CA THR A 195 37.23 -13.91 -7.09
C THR A 195 38.14 -13.17 -6.12
N SER A 196 37.52 -12.42 -5.22
CA SER A 196 38.14 -11.96 -3.98
C SER A 196 37.53 -12.75 -2.84
N VAL A 197 38.12 -12.70 -1.64
CA VAL A 197 37.52 -13.33 -0.45
C VAL A 197 36.07 -12.87 -0.25
N ALA A 198 35.77 -11.58 -0.45
CA ALA A 198 34.43 -11.04 -0.28
C ALA A 198 33.44 -11.46 -1.39
N SER A 199 33.92 -11.66 -2.62
CA SER A 199 33.09 -12.05 -3.78
C SER A 199 33.10 -13.55 -4.05
N HIS A 200 33.73 -14.35 -3.19
CA HIS A 200 33.80 -15.80 -3.33
C HIS A 200 32.41 -16.44 -3.18
N PRO A 201 32.00 -17.41 -4.03
CA PRO A 201 30.67 -18.02 -4.00
C PRO A 201 30.25 -18.56 -2.62
N ASP A 202 31.16 -19.22 -1.91
CA ASP A 202 30.88 -19.73 -0.56
C ASP A 202 30.58 -18.61 0.44
N VAL A 203 31.30 -17.49 0.36
CA VAL A 203 31.06 -16.31 1.21
C VAL A 203 29.73 -15.66 0.85
N LEU A 204 29.39 -15.55 -0.44
CA LEU A 204 28.10 -15.03 -0.87
C LEU A 204 26.94 -15.92 -0.42
N ALA A 205 27.09 -17.24 -0.48
CA ALA A 205 26.09 -18.20 0.00
C ALA A 205 25.90 -18.10 1.52
N ALA A 206 26.99 -18.04 2.29
CA ALA A 206 26.92 -17.84 3.74
C ALA A 206 26.33 -16.46 4.11
N ALA A 207 26.65 -15.42 3.34
CA ALA A 207 26.09 -14.09 3.50
C ALA A 207 24.57 -14.07 3.23
N ALA A 208 24.10 -14.79 2.22
CA ALA A 208 22.66 -14.96 1.98
C ALA A 208 21.94 -15.62 3.17
N GLN A 209 22.58 -16.57 3.87
CA GLN A 209 22.01 -17.16 5.08
C GLN A 209 21.90 -16.16 6.23
N VAL A 210 22.90 -15.29 6.42
CA VAL A 210 22.83 -14.18 7.38
C VAL A 210 21.67 -13.24 7.02
N ARG A 211 21.50 -12.91 5.74
CA ARG A 211 20.38 -12.07 5.29
C ARG A 211 19.02 -12.69 5.59
N ASN A 212 18.83 -13.95 5.23
CA ASN A 212 17.58 -14.66 5.49
C ASN A 212 17.25 -14.70 6.99
N ALA A 213 18.23 -15.00 7.85
CA ALA A 213 18.03 -15.05 9.28
C ALA A 213 17.76 -13.65 9.88
N SER A 214 18.43 -12.62 9.38
CA SER A 214 18.21 -11.22 9.78
C SER A 214 16.80 -10.73 9.45
N ILE A 215 16.33 -11.02 8.23
CA ILE A 215 14.98 -10.68 7.77
C ILE A 215 13.94 -11.45 8.59
N ALA A 216 14.16 -12.75 8.82
CA ALA A 216 13.27 -13.56 9.65
C ALA A 216 13.16 -13.01 11.08
N LEU A 217 14.28 -12.57 11.68
CA LEU A 217 14.28 -11.91 12.98
C LEU A 217 13.56 -10.56 12.96
N THR A 218 13.72 -9.77 11.91
CA THR A 218 13.02 -8.47 11.79
C THR A 218 11.51 -8.67 11.71
N ARG A 219 11.06 -9.71 10.99
CA ARG A 219 9.65 -10.06 10.79
C ARG A 219 8.94 -10.61 12.03
N THR A 220 9.66 -10.86 13.13
CA THR A 220 9.01 -11.19 14.43
C THR A 220 8.34 -9.96 15.04
N ARG A 221 8.77 -8.76 14.66
CA ARG A 221 8.09 -7.50 14.97
C ARG A 221 7.13 -7.21 13.82
N VAL A 222 5.84 -7.10 14.11
CA VAL A 222 4.82 -6.85 13.09
C VAL A 222 4.43 -5.36 13.13
N PRO A 223 4.92 -4.55 12.17
CA PRO A 223 4.62 -3.12 12.13
C PRO A 223 3.26 -2.83 11.46
N ALA A 224 2.73 -1.64 11.74
CA ALA A 224 1.62 -1.07 10.99
C ALA A 224 2.07 -0.71 9.55
N PRO A 225 1.46 -1.28 8.50
CA PRO A 225 1.81 -0.96 7.11
C PRO A 225 1.41 0.46 6.71
N ILE A 226 0.42 1.04 7.39
CA ILE A 226 -0.10 2.39 7.19
C ILE A 226 -0.54 2.95 8.55
N GLY A 227 -0.51 4.27 8.70
CA GLY A 227 -1.08 4.96 9.85
C GLY A 227 -2.61 4.95 9.82
N GLY A 228 -3.23 4.95 10.99
CA GLY A 228 -4.69 4.88 11.11
C GLY A 228 -5.13 4.38 12.47
N VAL A 229 -6.43 4.09 12.60
CA VAL A 229 -7.01 3.57 13.84
C VAL A 229 -7.18 2.06 13.77
N ILE A 230 -6.86 1.37 14.86
CA ILE A 230 -7.09 -0.07 14.97
C ILE A 230 -8.56 -0.34 15.24
N THR A 231 -9.23 -1.04 14.34
CA THR A 231 -10.68 -1.33 14.44
C THR A 231 -11.00 -2.72 14.97
N LYS A 232 -10.07 -3.66 14.82
CA LYS A 232 -10.23 -5.03 15.31
C LYS A 232 -8.88 -5.61 15.68
N ARG A 233 -8.81 -6.27 16.84
CA ARG A 233 -7.70 -7.11 17.28
C ARG A 233 -8.20 -8.51 17.60
N SER A 234 -7.67 -9.52 16.90
CA SER A 234 -8.06 -10.93 17.05
C SER A 234 -6.98 -11.77 17.76
N VAL A 235 -5.85 -11.17 18.14
CA VAL A 235 -4.68 -11.84 18.71
C VAL A 235 -4.56 -11.56 20.20
N GLN A 236 -4.13 -12.54 21.00
CA GLN A 236 -3.85 -12.40 22.44
C GLN A 236 -2.40 -12.76 22.79
N VAL A 237 -1.88 -12.21 23.89
CA VAL A 237 -0.56 -12.59 24.41
C VAL A 237 -0.55 -14.08 24.78
N GLY A 238 0.53 -14.78 24.45
CA GLY A 238 0.67 -16.23 24.63
C GLY A 238 0.01 -17.08 23.54
N GLN A 239 -0.79 -16.47 22.65
CA GLN A 239 -1.37 -17.17 21.51
C GLN A 239 -0.29 -17.50 20.48
N ARG A 240 -0.36 -18.71 19.90
CA ARG A 240 0.43 -19.08 18.73
C ARG A 240 -0.29 -18.65 17.46
N VAL A 241 0.40 -17.92 16.61
CA VAL A 241 -0.11 -17.43 15.32
C VAL A 241 0.70 -18.02 14.17
N SER A 242 0.02 -18.26 13.05
CA SER A 242 0.62 -18.73 11.80
C SER A 242 0.76 -17.57 10.82
N ALA A 243 1.77 -17.63 9.96
CA ALA A 243 1.94 -16.67 8.88
C ALA A 243 0.66 -16.52 8.03
N GLY A 244 0.30 -15.28 7.70
CA GLY A 244 -0.88 -14.95 6.89
C GLY A 244 -2.21 -14.85 7.63
N VAL A 245 -2.29 -15.25 8.92
CA VAL A 245 -3.55 -15.13 9.70
C VAL A 245 -3.73 -13.67 10.18
N PRO A 246 -4.86 -13.00 9.87
CA PRO A 246 -5.10 -11.62 10.29
C PRO A 246 -5.10 -11.47 11.82
N MET A 247 -4.22 -10.61 12.33
CA MET A 247 -4.12 -10.31 13.77
C MET A 247 -4.84 -9.01 14.13
N MET A 248 -4.72 -8.00 13.28
CA MET A 248 -5.31 -6.68 13.48
C MET A 248 -5.87 -6.11 12.18
N SER A 249 -6.70 -5.09 12.28
CA SER A 249 -7.17 -4.30 11.14
C SER A 249 -6.96 -2.82 11.44
N VAL A 250 -6.31 -2.12 10.51
CA VAL A 250 -6.01 -0.68 10.59
C VAL A 250 -6.79 0.04 9.51
N VAL A 251 -7.40 1.16 9.88
CA VAL A 251 -8.19 2.00 8.98
C VAL A 251 -7.54 3.38 8.87
N PRO A 252 -7.05 3.76 7.68
CA PRO A 252 -6.52 5.10 7.42
C PRO A 252 -7.68 6.10 7.38
N LEU A 253 -7.69 7.05 8.32
CA LEU A 253 -8.76 8.04 8.44
C LEU A 253 -8.67 9.17 7.39
N ASP A 254 -7.53 9.32 6.74
CA ASP A 254 -7.27 10.28 5.66
C ASP A 254 -7.80 9.82 4.29
N GLN A 255 -8.19 8.55 4.18
CA GLN A 255 -8.58 7.91 2.91
C GLN A 255 -10.02 7.36 2.94
N LEU A 256 -10.91 8.07 3.64
CA LEU A 256 -12.32 7.72 3.72
C LEU A 256 -13.10 8.24 2.50
N TRP A 257 -14.12 7.49 2.10
CA TRP A 257 -15.08 7.90 1.08
C TRP A 257 -16.50 7.67 1.59
N VAL A 258 -17.48 8.24 0.90
CA VAL A 258 -18.88 7.98 1.19
C VAL A 258 -19.50 7.22 0.03
N THR A 259 -20.19 6.14 0.36
CA THR A 259 -20.96 5.35 -0.60
C THR A 259 -22.43 5.73 -0.45
N ALA A 260 -22.94 6.48 -1.42
CA ALA A 260 -24.32 6.94 -1.47
C ALA A 260 -25.17 6.01 -2.34
N ASN A 261 -26.14 5.34 -1.73
CA ASN A 261 -27.04 4.41 -2.40
C ASN A 261 -28.23 5.17 -3.01
N LEU A 262 -28.08 5.61 -4.26
CA LEU A 262 -29.11 6.36 -4.97
C LEU A 262 -30.15 5.44 -5.61
N LYS A 263 -31.42 5.85 -5.62
CA LYS A 263 -32.47 5.15 -6.36
C LYS A 263 -32.12 5.17 -7.85
N GLU A 264 -32.47 4.10 -8.57
CA GLU A 264 -32.27 4.03 -10.03
C GLU A 264 -32.80 5.28 -10.77
N SER A 265 -33.95 5.81 -10.35
CA SER A 265 -34.53 7.03 -10.92
C SER A 265 -33.68 8.29 -10.72
N GLN A 266 -32.87 8.34 -9.67
CA GLN A 266 -32.02 9.46 -9.31
C GLN A 266 -30.67 9.47 -10.08
N LEU A 267 -30.28 8.35 -10.70
CA LEU A 267 -29.00 8.21 -11.41
C LEU A 267 -28.99 8.84 -12.81
N ARG A 268 -30.12 9.35 -13.29
CA ARG A 268 -30.27 9.90 -14.65
C ARG A 268 -29.26 11.01 -14.93
N ASP A 269 -29.13 11.93 -13.98
CA ASP A 269 -28.35 13.16 -14.13
C ASP A 269 -27.02 13.15 -13.36
N VAL A 270 -26.75 12.07 -12.60
CA VAL A 270 -25.48 11.93 -11.87
C VAL A 270 -24.34 11.65 -12.83
N ARG A 271 -23.26 12.41 -12.70
CA ARG A 271 -22.01 12.34 -13.49
C ARG A 271 -20.79 12.41 -12.59
N LEU A 272 -19.67 11.92 -13.10
CA LEU A 272 -18.38 12.03 -12.43
C LEU A 272 -17.93 13.49 -12.30
N GLY A 273 -17.29 13.82 -11.17
CA GLY A 273 -16.75 15.14 -10.87
C GLY A 273 -17.78 16.17 -10.38
N GLN A 274 -19.06 15.80 -10.28
CA GLN A 274 -20.10 16.65 -9.68
C GLN A 274 -19.76 16.95 -8.21
N PRO A 275 -19.96 18.21 -7.76
CA PRO A 275 -19.71 18.57 -6.37
C PRO A 275 -20.82 17.98 -5.49
N VAL A 276 -20.42 17.59 -4.28
CA VAL A 276 -21.29 16.95 -3.31
C VAL A 276 -21.14 17.63 -1.98
N THR A 277 -22.25 17.91 -1.33
CA THR A 277 -22.33 18.39 0.04
C THR A 277 -22.83 17.26 0.93
N LEU A 278 -22.10 16.99 2.01
CA LEU A 278 -22.41 15.91 2.94
C LEU A 278 -22.48 16.44 4.37
N THR A 279 -23.47 15.96 5.12
CA THR A 279 -23.59 16.21 6.56
C THR A 279 -23.78 14.90 7.30
N THR A 280 -23.39 14.88 8.57
CA THR A 280 -23.53 13.71 9.45
C THR A 280 -24.22 14.11 10.75
N ASP A 281 -25.04 13.21 11.28
CA ASP A 281 -25.72 13.42 12.54
C ASP A 281 -24.73 13.56 13.72
N LEU A 282 -23.51 13.01 13.59
CA LEU A 282 -22.49 13.06 14.64
C LEU A 282 -22.05 14.50 14.98
N TYR A 283 -21.90 15.35 13.96
CA TYR A 283 -21.44 16.73 14.11
C TYR A 283 -22.57 17.75 13.91
N GLY A 284 -23.77 17.28 13.52
CA GLY A 284 -24.92 18.12 13.21
C GLY A 284 -24.68 19.03 12.00
N ASP A 285 -25.56 20.03 11.85
CA ASP A 285 -25.54 20.97 10.70
C ASP A 285 -24.38 21.98 10.73
N GLN A 286 -23.54 21.96 11.78
CA GLN A 286 -22.41 22.88 11.92
C GLN A 286 -21.21 22.48 11.07
N VAL A 287 -21.07 21.19 10.75
CA VAL A 287 -19.94 20.66 10.00
C VAL A 287 -20.43 20.11 8.67
N VAL A 288 -20.05 20.81 7.59
CA VAL A 288 -20.38 20.44 6.22
C VAL A 288 -19.13 19.91 5.53
N TYR A 289 -19.21 18.70 5.00
CA TYR A 289 -18.15 18.09 4.21
C TYR A 289 -18.41 18.29 2.72
N HIS A 290 -17.37 18.58 1.98
CA HIS A 290 -17.38 18.74 0.54
C HIS A 290 -16.66 17.57 -0.12
N GLY A 291 -17.28 17.04 -1.16
CA GLY A 291 -16.75 15.93 -1.92
C GLY A 291 -17.03 16.03 -3.40
N ARG A 292 -16.60 15.01 -4.14
CA ARG A 292 -16.89 14.86 -5.56
C ARG A 292 -17.27 13.43 -5.89
N VAL A 293 -18.20 13.28 -6.83
CA VAL A 293 -18.56 11.95 -7.36
C VAL A 293 -17.35 11.38 -8.11
N VAL A 294 -16.78 10.29 -7.60
CA VAL A 294 -15.60 9.65 -8.18
C VAL A 294 -15.93 8.38 -8.95
N GLY A 295 -17.06 7.73 -8.69
CA GLY A 295 -17.42 6.49 -9.36
C GLY A 295 -18.87 6.08 -9.12
N GLN A 296 -19.38 5.22 -10.00
CA GLN A 296 -20.65 4.52 -9.83
C GLN A 296 -20.38 3.02 -9.94
N ASP A 297 -20.98 2.23 -9.07
CA ASP A 297 -20.85 0.77 -9.14
C ASP A 297 -21.55 0.21 -10.38
N ALA A 298 -21.03 -0.90 -10.89
CA ALA A 298 -21.53 -1.55 -12.10
C ALA A 298 -22.90 -2.25 -11.92
N GLY A 299 -23.41 -2.33 -10.69
CA GLY A 299 -24.65 -3.03 -10.38
C GLY A 299 -25.23 -2.62 -9.03
N THR A 300 -26.43 -3.10 -8.74
CA THR A 300 -27.16 -2.83 -7.50
C THR A 300 -26.68 -3.77 -6.39
N GLY A 301 -26.91 -3.42 -5.13
CA GLY A 301 -26.57 -4.32 -4.00
C GLY A 301 -27.22 -5.70 -4.10
N SER A 302 -28.41 -5.81 -4.72
CA SER A 302 -29.08 -7.09 -4.97
C SER A 302 -28.39 -7.94 -6.04
N ALA A 303 -27.78 -7.32 -7.05
CA ALA A 303 -27.13 -8.03 -8.14
C ALA A 303 -25.84 -8.75 -7.69
N PHE A 304 -25.20 -8.24 -6.64
CA PHE A 304 -23.97 -8.81 -6.06
C PHE A 304 -24.20 -9.58 -4.75
N ALA A 305 -25.45 -9.70 -4.29
CA ALA A 305 -25.77 -10.43 -3.08
C ALA A 305 -25.63 -11.96 -3.31
N LEU A 306 -25.08 -12.67 -2.32
CA LEU A 306 -24.99 -14.14 -2.34
C LEU A 306 -26.36 -14.82 -2.47
N LEU A 307 -27.40 -14.19 -1.92
CA LEU A 307 -28.79 -14.61 -2.00
C LEU A 307 -29.66 -13.40 -2.40
N PRO A 308 -29.91 -13.16 -3.69
CA PRO A 308 -30.75 -12.06 -4.15
C PRO A 308 -32.21 -12.31 -3.80
N ALA A 309 -32.95 -11.24 -3.49
CA ALA A 309 -34.39 -11.33 -3.25
C ALA A 309 -35.10 -11.80 -4.52
N GLN A 310 -35.87 -12.89 -4.42
CA GLN A 310 -36.71 -13.39 -5.51
C GLN A 310 -38.19 -13.11 -5.23
N ASN A 311 -38.93 -12.74 -6.27
CA ASN A 311 -40.38 -12.61 -6.20
C ASN A 311 -41.00 -14.01 -6.13
N ALA A 312 -41.31 -14.46 -4.91
CA ALA A 312 -41.58 -15.88 -4.64
C ALA A 312 -42.97 -16.40 -5.07
N THR A 313 -43.88 -15.57 -5.60
CA THR A 313 -45.28 -16.02 -5.85
C THR A 313 -45.96 -15.23 -6.97
N GLY A 314 -45.70 -15.53 -8.24
CA GLY A 314 -46.56 -15.23 -9.42
C GLY A 314 -46.99 -13.78 -9.71
N ASN A 315 -46.77 -12.83 -8.81
CA ASN A 315 -47.14 -11.43 -8.90
C ASN A 315 -45.85 -10.61 -8.91
N TRP A 316 -45.49 -10.09 -10.08
CA TRP A 316 -44.28 -9.32 -10.26
C TRP A 316 -44.50 -7.89 -9.71
N ILE A 317 -43.72 -7.50 -8.70
CA ILE A 317 -43.73 -6.16 -8.13
C ILE A 317 -42.40 -5.49 -8.47
N LYS A 318 -42.46 -4.28 -9.07
CA LYS A 318 -41.27 -3.47 -9.33
C LYS A 318 -40.74 -2.90 -8.01
N VAL A 319 -39.60 -3.42 -7.56
CA VAL A 319 -38.85 -2.88 -6.42
C VAL A 319 -37.77 -1.95 -6.96
N VAL A 320 -37.80 -0.68 -6.54
CA VAL A 320 -36.77 0.30 -6.93
C VAL A 320 -35.43 -0.13 -6.36
N GLN A 321 -34.48 -0.36 -7.24
CA GLN A 321 -33.13 -0.72 -6.84
C GLN A 321 -32.29 0.52 -6.52
N ARG A 322 -31.28 0.32 -5.67
CA ARG A 322 -30.30 1.33 -5.34
C ARG A 322 -28.95 0.96 -5.92
N VAL A 323 -28.29 1.94 -6.53
CA VAL A 323 -26.93 1.80 -7.06
C VAL A 323 -25.99 2.61 -6.19
N PRO A 324 -24.94 1.99 -5.66
CA PRO A 324 -23.90 2.69 -4.93
C PRO A 324 -23.15 3.70 -5.81
N VAL A 325 -23.04 4.94 -5.32
CA VAL A 325 -22.24 6.01 -5.93
C VAL A 325 -21.15 6.38 -4.94
N ARG A 326 -19.90 6.26 -5.37
CA ARG A 326 -18.72 6.56 -4.56
C ARG A 326 -18.39 8.04 -4.65
N ILE A 327 -18.25 8.67 -3.49
CA ILE A 327 -17.96 10.10 -3.33
C ILE A 327 -16.66 10.23 -2.55
N ALA A 328 -15.65 10.87 -3.14
CA ALA A 328 -14.42 11.19 -2.43
C ALA A 328 -14.62 12.46 -1.61
N LEU A 329 -14.14 12.44 -0.37
CA LEU A 329 -14.17 13.56 0.56
C LEU A 329 -12.92 14.44 0.40
N THR A 330 -13.02 15.71 0.80
CA THR A 330 -11.88 16.62 0.84
C THR A 330 -10.99 16.31 2.06
N PRO A 331 -9.69 15.96 1.87
CA PRO A 331 -8.86 15.43 2.97
C PRO A 331 -8.70 16.36 4.19
N GLY A 332 -8.63 17.67 3.96
CA GLY A 332 -8.46 18.64 5.05
C GLY A 332 -9.65 18.70 6.02
N GLU A 333 -10.88 18.51 5.51
CA GLU A 333 -12.09 18.54 6.34
C GLU A 333 -12.23 17.28 7.18
N VAL A 334 -11.87 16.11 6.61
CA VAL A 334 -11.86 14.82 7.32
C VAL A 334 -10.77 14.78 8.40
N THR A 335 -9.65 15.47 8.18
CA THR A 335 -8.58 15.56 9.19
C THR A 335 -8.99 16.45 10.37
N ALA A 336 -9.71 17.55 10.09
CA ALA A 336 -10.24 18.44 11.14
C ALA A 336 -11.36 17.77 11.95
N HIS A 337 -12.22 16.99 11.29
CA HIS A 337 -13.33 16.28 11.90
C HIS A 337 -13.33 14.81 11.45
N PRO A 338 -12.65 13.92 12.20
CA PRO A 338 -12.51 12.52 11.82
C PRO A 338 -13.83 11.77 11.78
N LEU A 339 -14.16 11.19 10.62
CA LEU A 339 -15.32 10.32 10.46
C LEU A 339 -14.97 8.87 10.80
N GLN A 340 -15.92 8.16 11.43
CA GLN A 340 -15.81 6.73 11.67
C GLN A 340 -16.46 5.94 10.52
N LEU A 341 -15.91 4.77 10.24
CA LEU A 341 -16.50 3.82 9.30
C LEU A 341 -17.91 3.42 9.73
N GLY A 342 -18.82 3.35 8.75
CA GLY A 342 -20.19 2.92 8.94
C GLY A 342 -21.15 4.02 9.43
N LEU A 343 -20.67 5.24 9.71
CA LEU A 343 -21.56 6.35 10.03
C LEU A 343 -22.46 6.67 8.84
N SER A 344 -23.74 6.92 9.14
CA SER A 344 -24.69 7.43 8.16
C SER A 344 -24.42 8.90 7.83
N MET A 345 -24.64 9.26 6.57
CA MET A 345 -24.54 10.63 6.09
C MET A 345 -25.71 11.01 5.21
N LYS A 346 -26.10 12.28 5.28
CA LYS A 346 -26.98 12.89 4.31
C LYS A 346 -26.13 13.48 3.20
N VAL A 347 -26.45 13.09 1.97
CA VAL A 347 -25.70 13.44 0.76
C VAL A 347 -26.58 14.25 -0.15
N SER A 348 -26.05 15.36 -0.65
CA SER A 348 -26.65 16.20 -1.68
C SER A 348 -25.66 16.37 -2.83
N ILE A 349 -26.08 15.98 -4.04
CA ILE A 349 -25.28 16.07 -5.27
C ILE A 349 -25.88 17.15 -6.17
N ASP A 350 -25.05 18.11 -6.56
CA ASP A 350 -25.41 19.11 -7.56
C ASP A 350 -25.25 18.52 -8.97
N THR A 351 -26.38 18.38 -9.65
CA THR A 351 -26.55 17.81 -11.00
C THR A 351 -26.74 18.85 -12.10
N SER A 352 -26.48 20.14 -11.81
CA SER A 352 -26.51 21.23 -12.80
C SER A 352 -25.59 20.97 -14.00
N ARG A 353 -24.44 20.31 -13.77
CA ARG A 353 -23.49 19.90 -14.80
C ARG A 353 -23.71 18.46 -15.24
N ARG A 354 -24.22 18.28 -16.47
CA ARG A 354 -24.63 16.96 -17.03
C ARG A 354 -23.73 16.44 -18.16
N ASP A 355 -22.69 17.19 -18.49
CA ASP A 355 -21.71 16.98 -19.56
C ASP A 355 -20.61 15.95 -19.22
N GLY A 356 -20.49 15.56 -17.95
CA GLY A 356 -19.50 14.58 -17.50
C GLY A 356 -19.71 13.16 -18.02
N LYS A 357 -18.66 12.32 -17.91
CA LYS A 357 -18.75 10.88 -18.16
C LYS A 357 -19.49 10.20 -17.00
N ARG A 358 -20.14 9.06 -17.26
CA ARG A 358 -20.81 8.23 -16.22
C ARG A 358 -19.89 7.16 -15.63
N LEU A 359 -18.92 6.70 -16.40
CA LEU A 359 -17.98 5.64 -16.02
C LEU A 359 -16.56 6.18 -15.98
N VAL A 360 -15.81 5.73 -14.98
CA VAL A 360 -14.43 6.14 -14.72
C VAL A 360 -13.54 5.34 -15.67
N ALA A 361 -12.68 6.03 -16.43
CA ALA A 361 -11.54 5.37 -17.06
C ALA A 361 -10.42 5.27 -16.03
N VAL A 362 -9.72 4.14 -15.96
CA VAL A 362 -8.59 3.97 -15.04
C VAL A 362 -7.54 5.04 -15.36
N ASP A 363 -7.36 5.99 -14.45
CA ASP A 363 -6.30 6.99 -14.54
C ASP A 363 -5.30 6.75 -13.40
N ALA A 364 -4.07 6.39 -13.78
CA ALA A 364 -3.04 5.86 -12.88
C ALA A 364 -2.62 6.85 -11.78
N ALA A 365 -2.88 8.15 -11.97
CA ALA A 365 -2.48 9.21 -11.03
C ALA A 365 -3.31 9.22 -9.72
N SER A 366 -4.50 8.60 -9.71
CA SER A 366 -5.45 8.71 -8.59
C SER A 366 -5.38 7.58 -7.55
N GLN A 367 -4.61 6.52 -7.79
CA GLN A 367 -4.52 5.34 -6.91
C GLN A 367 -3.10 5.15 -6.35
N ASN A 368 -2.71 6.03 -5.43
CA ASN A 368 -1.38 6.00 -4.78
C ASN A 368 -1.37 5.22 -3.45
N TYR A 369 -1.90 3.99 -3.43
CA TYR A 369 -1.85 3.13 -2.25
C TYR A 369 -0.51 2.38 -2.19
N ARG A 370 0.49 2.95 -1.50
CA ARG A 370 1.82 2.36 -1.35
C ARG A 370 2.28 2.40 0.11
N THR A 371 2.99 1.36 0.52
CA THR A 371 3.71 1.33 1.81
C THR A 371 5.20 1.11 1.55
N THR A 372 6.04 1.86 2.28
CA THR A 372 7.51 1.76 2.21
C THR A 372 8.09 0.98 3.39
N VAL A 373 7.25 0.54 4.33
CA VAL A 373 7.66 -0.12 5.58
C VAL A 373 8.55 -1.34 5.35
N PHE A 374 8.32 -2.08 4.25
CA PHE A 374 9.04 -3.30 3.91
C PHE A 374 10.14 -3.11 2.86
N ALA A 375 10.38 -1.88 2.39
CA ALA A 375 11.32 -1.63 1.29
C ALA A 375 12.78 -1.83 1.70
N ASP A 376 13.11 -1.62 2.98
CA ASP A 376 14.49 -1.61 3.51
C ASP A 376 14.81 -2.81 4.41
N GLU A 377 14.08 -3.93 4.28
CA GLU A 377 14.41 -5.15 5.04
C GLU A 377 15.81 -5.70 4.68
N MET A 378 16.26 -5.44 3.45
CA MET A 378 17.56 -5.90 2.95
C MET A 378 18.74 -5.03 3.43
N GLY A 379 18.56 -3.71 3.55
CA GLY A 379 19.66 -2.78 3.84
C GLY A 379 20.38 -3.09 5.16
N ARG A 380 19.62 -3.29 6.24
CA ARG A 380 20.18 -3.68 7.55
C ARG A 380 20.91 -5.01 7.52
N ALA A 381 20.43 -5.95 6.70
CA ALA A 381 21.04 -7.25 6.54
C ALA A 381 22.37 -7.17 5.77
N ASP A 382 22.44 -6.30 4.74
CA ASP A 382 23.64 -6.03 3.97
C ASP A 382 24.74 -5.36 4.81
N GLU A 383 24.39 -4.39 5.65
CA GLU A 383 25.33 -3.76 6.59
C GLU A 383 25.94 -4.79 7.56
N LEU A 384 25.11 -5.67 8.10
CA LEU A 384 25.55 -6.74 8.99
C LEU A 384 26.52 -7.70 8.30
N VAL A 385 26.21 -8.12 7.07
CA VAL A 385 27.10 -8.96 6.25
C VAL A 385 28.42 -8.22 5.98
N GLY A 386 28.36 -6.96 5.56
CA GLY A 386 29.54 -6.15 5.25
C GLY A 386 30.49 -6.03 6.44
N ARG A 387 29.94 -5.80 7.64
CA ARG A 387 30.71 -5.78 8.89
C ARG A 387 31.40 -7.11 9.19
N ILE A 388 30.67 -8.23 9.13
CA ILE A 388 31.23 -9.55 9.45
C ILE A 388 32.33 -9.93 8.45
N VAL A 389 32.11 -9.67 7.16
CA VAL A 389 33.14 -9.90 6.13
C VAL A 389 34.35 -9.02 6.44
N GLY A 390 34.15 -7.70 6.66
CA GLY A 390 35.23 -6.77 6.97
C GLY A 390 36.07 -7.14 8.20
N GLU A 391 35.43 -7.56 9.30
CA GLU A 391 36.12 -8.01 10.53
C GLU A 391 36.92 -9.30 10.34
N ASN A 392 36.60 -10.10 9.32
CA ASN A 392 37.21 -11.40 9.06
C ASN A 392 38.09 -11.43 7.80
N LEU A 393 38.29 -10.31 7.10
CA LEU A 393 39.15 -10.18 5.92
C LEU A 393 40.65 -10.16 6.24
#